data_AF-A0A1K2FXE7-F1
#
_entry.id   AF-A0A1K2FXE7-F1
#
_cell.length_a   1.000
_cell.length_b   1.000
_cell.length_c   1.000
_cell.angle_alpha   90.00
_cell.angle_beta   90.00
_cell.angle_gamma   90.00
#
_symmetry.space_group_name_H-M   'P 1'
#
loop_
_entity.id
_entity.type
_entity.pdbx_description
1 polymer ?
#
loop_
_entity_poly.entity_id
_entity_poly.type
_entity_poly.pdbx_seq_one_letter_code
_entity_poly.pdbx_strand_id
1 'polypeptide(L)'
;MKEDNDVSRIFLLNPDPRLLDEAHRAGVQVRSARVEAHDESVLRPLLKEAAAAGLFVNPARALRLLADPDAVQRLVRDNRLSPDAGAVSGAPRLTVETLSVHGMHQTVGITARMPYGLLHPAPLTEDTAAEVRAVVTALLDLTGYQYGPAHTGVTLTRQGPVITGCRAGLADEPVPELLKVAGGFDLAAGAVRVLAGKLVEAARPCRFAAAAELSRPWRLGAGEVGTVPDVRVVSTSGSRGPGHFVVHADSPEGAAQRVTSLSALVAGEAS
;
A
#
# COMPACT_ATOMS: atom_id res chain seq x y z
N MET A 1 -19.43 3.55 -38.05
CA MET A 1 -18.25 4.28 -37.56
C MET A 1 -18.52 4.57 -36.09
N LYS A 2 -18.20 3.60 -35.21
CA LYS A 2 -18.20 3.84 -33.76
C LYS A 2 -16.84 4.46 -33.49
N GLU A 3 -16.81 5.71 -33.07
CA GLU A 3 -15.61 6.29 -32.48
C GLU A 3 -15.18 5.34 -31.36
N ASP A 4 -14.07 4.63 -31.55
CA ASP A 4 -13.29 4.08 -30.46
C ASP A 4 -12.83 5.30 -29.66
N ASN A 5 -13.68 5.67 -28.71
CA ASN A 5 -13.33 6.63 -27.69
C ASN A 5 -12.41 5.87 -26.74
N ASP A 6 -11.15 5.70 -27.18
CA ASP A 6 -10.03 4.97 -26.55
C ASP A 6 -9.56 5.62 -25.23
N VAL A 7 -10.46 6.34 -24.58
CA VAL A 7 -10.23 6.99 -23.29
C VAL A 7 -10.69 6.02 -22.23
N SER A 8 -9.72 5.37 -21.59
CA SER A 8 -9.98 4.58 -20.39
C SER A 8 -10.70 5.47 -19.36
N ARG A 9 -11.85 5.01 -18.86
CA ARG A 9 -12.62 5.70 -17.82
C ARG A 9 -12.57 4.88 -16.54
N ILE A 10 -12.34 5.52 -15.41
CA ILE A 10 -12.33 4.87 -14.10
C ILE A 10 -13.27 5.56 -13.12
N PHE A 11 -13.74 4.80 -12.14
CA PHE A 11 -14.51 5.32 -11.01
C PHE A 11 -13.70 5.20 -9.72
N LEU A 12 -13.57 6.30 -8.98
CA LEU A 12 -12.87 6.33 -7.70
C LEU A 12 -13.80 6.78 -6.56
N LEU A 13 -13.87 5.96 -5.51
CA LEU A 13 -14.50 6.33 -4.25
C LEU A 13 -13.43 6.85 -3.29
N ASN A 14 -13.69 8.01 -2.68
CA ASN A 14 -12.78 8.67 -1.75
C ASN A 14 -11.33 8.69 -2.28
N PRO A 15 -11.11 9.23 -3.50
CA PRO A 15 -9.85 9.08 -4.19
C PRO A 15 -8.68 9.65 -3.38
N ASP A 16 -7.62 8.87 -3.30
CA ASP A 16 -6.30 9.36 -2.94
C ASP A 16 -5.86 10.41 -3.99
N PRO A 17 -5.40 11.61 -3.60
CA PRO A 17 -4.92 12.63 -4.54
C PRO A 17 -3.89 12.10 -5.53
N ARG A 18 -3.00 11.19 -5.11
CA ARG A 18 -1.98 10.59 -5.97
C ARG A 18 -2.58 9.80 -7.12
N LEU A 19 -3.71 9.13 -6.90
CA LEU A 19 -4.44 8.41 -7.96
C LEU A 19 -5.07 9.39 -8.96
N LEU A 20 -5.58 10.54 -8.48
CA LEU A 20 -6.12 11.57 -9.37
C LEU A 20 -5.02 12.16 -10.24
N ASP A 21 -3.88 12.51 -9.65
CA ASP A 21 -2.75 13.09 -10.38
C ASP A 21 -2.20 12.11 -11.42
N GLU A 22 -2.08 10.84 -11.05
CA GLU A 22 -1.63 9.79 -11.95
C GLU A 22 -2.63 9.54 -13.09
N ALA A 23 -3.93 9.47 -12.81
CA ALA A 23 -4.94 9.28 -13.83
C ALA A 23 -4.96 10.44 -14.84
N HIS A 24 -4.82 11.69 -14.37
CA HIS A 24 -4.66 12.84 -15.25
C HIS A 24 -3.42 12.73 -16.13
N ARG A 25 -2.26 12.36 -15.56
CA ARG A 25 -1.01 12.15 -16.31
C ARG A 25 -1.14 11.04 -17.36
N ALA A 26 -1.90 9.99 -17.05
CA ALA A 26 -2.17 8.87 -17.95
C ALA A 26 -3.27 9.14 -19.00
N GLY A 27 -3.88 10.34 -19.01
CA GLY A 27 -4.98 10.66 -19.92
C GLY A 27 -6.28 9.88 -19.64
N VAL A 28 -6.42 9.33 -18.43
CA VAL A 28 -7.57 8.54 -18.00
C VAL A 28 -8.65 9.47 -17.45
N GLN A 29 -9.86 9.38 -17.98
CA GLN A 29 -11.00 10.13 -17.45
C GLN A 29 -11.45 9.55 -16.12
N VAL A 30 -11.47 10.37 -15.08
CA VAL A 30 -11.88 9.95 -13.74
C VAL A 30 -13.26 10.51 -13.41
N ARG A 31 -14.17 9.63 -13.00
CA ARG A 31 -15.35 10.01 -12.24
C ARG A 31 -15.09 9.67 -10.77
N SER A 32 -15.22 10.63 -9.87
CA SER A 32 -15.00 10.39 -8.44
C SER A 32 -16.16 10.84 -7.57
N ALA A 33 -16.36 10.16 -6.45
CA ALA A 33 -17.30 10.57 -5.42
C ALA A 33 -16.64 10.47 -4.03
N ARG A 34 -16.96 11.42 -3.15
CA ARG A 34 -16.62 11.34 -1.72
C ARG A 34 -17.85 10.90 -0.94
N VAL A 35 -17.74 9.80 -0.21
CA VAL A 35 -18.86 9.17 0.50
C VAL A 35 -18.39 8.47 1.76
N GLU A 36 -19.28 8.33 2.73
CA GLU A 36 -19.03 7.49 3.90
C GLU A 36 -19.01 6.03 3.49
N ALA A 37 -17.82 5.39 3.55
CA ALA A 37 -17.62 4.03 3.07
C ALA A 37 -18.39 2.95 3.87
N HIS A 38 -18.89 3.31 5.06
CA HIS A 38 -19.68 2.41 5.90
C HIS A 38 -21.18 2.43 5.58
N ASP A 39 -21.66 3.41 4.80
CA ASP A 39 -23.08 3.53 4.44
C ASP A 39 -23.37 2.85 3.09
N GLU A 40 -23.91 1.64 3.18
CA GLU A 40 -24.25 0.83 2.00
C GLU A 40 -25.40 1.43 1.16
N SER A 41 -26.30 2.20 1.80
CA SER A 41 -27.42 2.83 1.10
C SER A 41 -26.97 3.94 0.16
N VAL A 42 -25.85 4.58 0.47
CA VAL A 42 -25.19 5.60 -0.36
C VAL A 42 -24.28 4.96 -1.41
N LEU A 43 -23.53 3.92 -1.05
CA LEU A 43 -22.59 3.26 -1.97
C LEU A 43 -23.27 2.53 -3.13
N ARG A 44 -24.34 1.77 -2.86
CA ARG A 44 -25.02 0.94 -3.86
C ARG A 44 -25.49 1.71 -5.11
N PRO A 45 -26.22 2.83 -5.01
CA PRO A 45 -26.70 3.54 -6.20
C PRO A 45 -25.54 4.09 -7.05
N LEU A 46 -24.49 4.65 -6.43
CA LEU A 46 -23.34 5.20 -7.12
C LEU A 46 -22.57 4.12 -7.90
N LEU A 47 -22.31 2.98 -7.26
CA LEU A 47 -21.61 1.86 -7.89
C LEU A 47 -22.45 1.24 -9.00
N LYS A 48 -23.77 1.18 -8.85
CA LYS A 48 -24.69 0.73 -9.90
C LYS A 48 -24.64 1.66 -11.12
N GLU A 49 -24.61 2.97 -10.90
CA GLU A 49 -24.51 3.94 -11.97
C GLU A 49 -23.16 3.85 -12.71
N ALA A 50 -22.05 3.73 -11.96
CA ALA A 50 -20.72 3.53 -12.52
C ALA A 50 -20.63 2.24 -13.35
N ALA A 51 -21.17 1.13 -12.83
CA ALA A 51 -21.24 -0.14 -13.55
C ALA A 51 -22.11 -0.04 -14.82
N ALA A 52 -23.26 0.66 -14.77
CA ALA A 52 -24.10 0.90 -15.95
C ALA A 52 -23.40 1.76 -17.01
N ALA A 53 -22.43 2.58 -16.61
CA ALA A 53 -21.54 3.32 -17.50
C ALA A 53 -20.34 2.49 -18.03
N GLY A 54 -20.29 1.19 -17.72
CA GLY A 54 -19.22 0.28 -18.16
C GLY A 54 -17.92 0.39 -17.36
N LEU A 55 -17.93 1.02 -16.18
CA LEU A 55 -16.75 1.20 -15.35
C LEU A 55 -16.50 -0.04 -14.48
N PHE A 56 -15.24 -0.39 -14.30
CA PHE A 56 -14.82 -1.47 -13.40
C PHE A 56 -14.92 -1.01 -11.95
N VAL A 57 -15.81 -1.64 -11.18
CA VAL A 57 -16.12 -1.25 -9.80
C VAL A 57 -16.23 -2.45 -8.88
N ASN A 58 -15.88 -2.25 -7.61
CA ASN A 58 -16.07 -3.27 -6.57
C ASN A 58 -17.53 -3.32 -6.11
N PRO A 59 -18.02 -4.48 -5.63
CA PRO A 59 -19.29 -4.55 -4.92
C PRO A 59 -19.31 -3.65 -3.68
N ALA A 60 -20.44 -2.99 -3.40
CA ALA A 60 -20.59 -2.12 -2.22
C ALA A 60 -20.22 -2.83 -0.90
N ARG A 61 -20.62 -4.10 -0.78
CA ARG A 61 -20.30 -4.97 0.35
C ARG A 61 -18.79 -5.10 0.58
N ALA A 62 -18.00 -5.29 -0.48
CA ALA A 62 -16.55 -5.47 -0.37
C ALA A 62 -15.90 -4.21 0.20
N LEU A 63 -16.27 -3.04 -0.31
CA LEU A 63 -15.75 -1.75 0.15
C LEU A 63 -16.16 -1.44 1.59
N ARG A 64 -17.41 -1.75 1.97
CA ARG A 64 -17.88 -1.60 3.35
C ARG A 64 -17.11 -2.50 4.32
N LEU A 65 -16.91 -3.78 3.95
CA LEU A 65 -16.15 -4.71 4.78
C LEU A 65 -14.71 -4.24 4.99
N LEU A 66 -14.04 -3.80 3.93
CA LEU A 66 -12.66 -3.30 4.00
C LEU A 66 -12.54 -1.90 4.61
N ALA A 67 -13.64 -1.19 4.84
CA ALA A 67 -13.65 0.09 5.56
C ALA A 67 -13.80 -0.10 7.09
N ASP A 68 -14.16 -1.29 7.56
CA ASP A 68 -14.38 -1.62 8.97
C ASP A 68 -13.34 -2.67 9.43
N PRO A 69 -12.31 -2.25 10.20
CA PRO A 69 -11.28 -3.17 10.72
C PRO A 69 -11.86 -4.32 11.54
N ASP A 70 -12.93 -4.08 12.30
CA ASP A 70 -13.56 -5.13 13.11
C ASP A 70 -14.32 -6.13 12.23
N ALA A 71 -14.90 -5.67 11.12
CA ALA A 71 -15.50 -6.57 10.14
C ALA A 71 -14.45 -7.46 9.46
N VAL A 72 -13.28 -6.89 9.12
CA VAL A 72 -12.15 -7.67 8.60
C VAL A 72 -11.72 -8.72 9.63
N GLN A 73 -11.55 -8.33 10.89
CA GLN A 73 -11.15 -9.26 11.96
C GLN A 73 -12.17 -10.38 12.19
N ARG A 74 -13.47 -10.07 12.15
CA ARG A 74 -14.53 -11.09 12.19
C ARG A 74 -14.44 -12.04 11.00
N LEU A 75 -14.28 -11.51 9.77
CA LEU A 75 -14.17 -12.32 8.56
C LEU A 75 -12.97 -13.28 8.60
N VAL A 76 -11.81 -12.78 9.05
CA VAL A 76 -10.59 -13.58 9.23
C VAL A 76 -10.82 -14.74 10.20
N ARG A 77 -11.44 -14.46 11.36
CA ARG A 77 -11.74 -15.45 12.39
C ARG A 77 -12.74 -16.50 11.92
N ASP A 78 -13.87 -16.06 11.38
CA ASP A 78 -14.98 -16.94 10.97
C ASP A 78 -14.56 -17.92 9.86
N ASN A 79 -13.58 -17.53 9.04
CA ASN A 79 -13.04 -18.34 7.95
C ASN A 79 -11.68 -19.00 8.27
N ARG A 80 -11.17 -18.83 9.51
CA ARG A 80 -9.88 -19.39 9.96
C ARG A 80 -8.72 -19.08 9.00
N LEU A 81 -8.70 -17.86 8.44
CA LEU A 81 -7.65 -17.42 7.51
C LEU A 81 -6.30 -17.29 8.21
N SER A 82 -6.32 -16.96 9.50
CA SER A 82 -5.14 -16.78 10.33
C SER A 82 -5.21 -17.72 11.53
N PRO A 83 -4.07 -18.16 12.07
CA PRO A 83 -4.05 -18.90 13.32
C PRO A 83 -4.62 -18.02 14.44
N ASP A 84 -5.21 -18.65 15.46
CA ASP A 84 -5.59 -18.01 16.72
C ASP A 84 -4.34 -17.70 17.55
N ALA A 85 -3.50 -16.81 17.02
CA ALA A 85 -2.36 -16.24 17.71
C ALA A 85 -2.77 -14.84 18.14
N GLY A 86 -3.14 -14.68 19.42
CA GLY A 86 -3.37 -13.35 20.01
C GLY A 86 -2.18 -12.42 19.79
N ALA A 87 -2.32 -11.14 20.13
CA ALA A 87 -1.25 -10.15 19.90
C ALA A 87 0.10 -10.62 20.50
N VAL A 88 1.04 -11.00 19.63
CA VAL A 88 2.38 -11.45 20.03
C VAL A 88 3.30 -10.24 20.02
N SER A 89 3.70 -9.78 21.22
CA SER A 89 4.70 -8.72 21.35
C SER A 89 6.02 -9.13 20.70
N GLY A 90 6.60 -8.25 19.87
CA GLY A 90 7.87 -8.49 19.18
C GLY A 90 7.78 -9.30 17.88
N ALA A 91 6.59 -9.76 17.47
CA ALA A 91 6.42 -10.42 16.18
C ALA A 91 6.65 -9.45 15.01
N PRO A 92 7.32 -9.89 13.92
CA PRO A 92 7.50 -9.05 12.73
C PRO A 92 6.16 -8.58 12.18
N ARG A 93 6.02 -7.25 11.99
CA ARG A 93 4.84 -6.65 11.35
C ARG A 93 5.16 -6.34 9.90
N LEU A 94 4.26 -6.71 9.03
CA LEU A 94 4.34 -6.56 7.59
C LEU A 94 3.16 -5.76 7.08
N THR A 95 3.36 -5.06 5.98
CA THR A 95 2.28 -4.57 5.12
C THR A 95 2.43 -5.20 3.75
N VAL A 96 1.29 -5.51 3.13
CA VAL A 96 1.22 -6.17 1.83
C VAL A 96 0.40 -5.28 0.91
N GLU A 97 1.03 -4.83 -0.17
CA GLU A 97 0.38 -4.06 -1.22
C GLU A 97 -0.09 -5.01 -2.31
N THR A 98 -1.37 -4.92 -2.65
CA THR A 98 -1.98 -5.72 -3.71
C THR A 98 -2.65 -4.83 -4.74
N LEU A 99 -2.58 -5.24 -6.01
CA LEU A 99 -3.36 -4.67 -7.10
C LEU A 99 -4.27 -5.75 -7.66
N SER A 100 -5.55 -5.42 -7.78
CA SER A 100 -6.58 -6.37 -8.20
C SER A 100 -7.22 -5.95 -9.51
N VAL A 101 -7.41 -6.89 -10.42
CA VAL A 101 -8.22 -6.69 -11.63
C VAL A 101 -9.03 -7.95 -11.91
N HIS A 102 -10.34 -7.82 -12.09
CA HIS A 102 -11.25 -8.97 -12.25
C HIS A 102 -11.12 -10.03 -11.14
N GLY A 103 -10.82 -9.62 -9.91
CA GLY A 103 -10.59 -10.54 -8.79
C GLY A 103 -9.23 -11.26 -8.83
N MET A 104 -8.39 -11.02 -9.84
CA MET A 104 -7.02 -11.48 -9.83
C MET A 104 -6.19 -10.58 -8.94
N HIS A 105 -5.86 -11.06 -7.74
CA HIS A 105 -5.10 -10.33 -6.74
C HIS A 105 -3.60 -10.56 -6.91
N GLN A 106 -2.86 -9.53 -7.32
CA GLN A 106 -1.41 -9.58 -7.41
C GLN A 106 -0.76 -8.81 -6.27
N THR A 107 0.05 -9.47 -5.45
CA THR A 107 0.95 -8.79 -4.51
C THR A 107 2.06 -8.09 -5.26
N VAL A 108 2.17 -6.78 -5.07
CA VAL A 108 3.19 -5.93 -5.72
C VAL A 108 4.29 -5.48 -4.75
N GLY A 109 4.09 -5.67 -3.44
CA GLY A 109 5.14 -5.47 -2.46
C GLY A 109 4.79 -6.02 -1.08
N ILE A 110 5.80 -6.50 -0.37
CA ILE A 110 5.74 -6.82 1.07
C ILE A 110 6.78 -5.94 1.76
N THR A 111 6.36 -5.17 2.76
CA THR A 111 7.20 -4.23 3.49
C THR A 111 7.20 -4.59 4.96
N ALA A 112 8.37 -4.68 5.58
CA ALA A 112 8.51 -5.00 7.01
C ALA A 112 8.66 -3.73 7.85
N ARG A 113 8.05 -3.73 9.04
CA ARG A 113 8.36 -2.77 10.11
C ARG A 113 9.53 -3.31 10.91
N MET A 114 10.63 -2.57 10.87
CA MET A 114 11.90 -2.83 11.53
C MET A 114 12.09 -1.85 12.71
N PRO A 115 12.99 -2.14 13.66
CA PRO A 115 13.29 -1.22 14.77
C PRO A 115 13.75 0.17 14.30
N TYR A 116 14.39 0.25 13.14
CA TYR A 116 14.89 1.49 12.53
C TYR A 116 13.91 2.14 11.55
N GLY A 117 12.73 1.57 11.30
CA GLY A 117 11.76 2.13 10.34
C GLY A 117 11.06 1.08 9.49
N LEU A 118 10.87 1.35 8.21
CA LEU A 118 10.32 0.40 7.23
C LEU A 118 11.42 -0.12 6.32
N LEU A 119 11.29 -1.37 5.89
CA LEU A 119 12.20 -2.02 4.94
C LEU A 119 11.40 -2.75 3.86
N HIS A 120 11.74 -2.50 2.60
CA HIS A 120 11.16 -3.15 1.44
C HIS A 120 12.27 -3.62 0.46
N PRO A 121 12.20 -4.83 -0.11
CA PRO A 121 11.29 -5.91 0.27
C PRO A 121 11.52 -6.36 1.73
N ALA A 122 10.49 -6.92 2.35
CA ALA A 122 10.64 -7.60 3.63
C ALA A 122 11.65 -8.76 3.49
N PRO A 123 12.61 -8.92 4.41
CA PRO A 123 13.63 -9.97 4.35
C PRO A 123 13.05 -11.31 4.78
N LEU A 124 12.19 -11.88 3.94
CA LEU A 124 11.49 -13.15 4.18
C LEU A 124 12.10 -14.26 3.32
N THR A 125 11.94 -15.51 3.76
CA THR A 125 12.11 -16.67 2.87
C THR A 125 10.99 -16.70 1.84
N GLU A 126 11.20 -17.37 0.71
CA GLU A 126 10.18 -17.47 -0.33
C GLU A 126 8.93 -18.20 0.19
N ASP A 127 9.10 -19.24 1.02
CA ASP A 127 7.99 -19.98 1.62
C ASP A 127 7.13 -19.08 2.51
N THR A 128 7.75 -18.30 3.41
CA THR A 128 7.02 -17.36 4.26
C THR A 128 6.35 -16.26 3.44
N ALA A 129 7.01 -15.74 2.41
CA ALA A 129 6.41 -14.77 1.51
C ALA A 129 5.19 -15.38 0.77
N ALA A 130 5.26 -16.64 0.35
CA ALA A 130 4.17 -17.35 -0.31
C ALA A 130 2.97 -17.55 0.63
N GLU A 131 3.20 -17.92 1.89
CA GLU A 131 2.13 -18.02 2.91
C GLU A 131 1.45 -16.67 3.15
N VAL A 132 2.22 -15.59 3.26
CA VAL A 132 1.69 -14.23 3.41
C VAL A 132 0.84 -13.84 2.20
N ARG A 133 1.30 -14.12 0.98
CA ARG A 133 0.51 -13.84 -0.24
C ARG A 133 -0.78 -14.64 -0.26
N ALA A 134 -0.71 -15.93 0.07
CA ALA A 134 -1.88 -16.81 0.06
C ALA A 134 -2.98 -16.33 1.02
N VAL A 135 -2.62 -15.97 2.26
CA VAL A 135 -3.62 -15.51 3.25
C VAL A 135 -4.24 -14.16 2.86
N VAL A 136 -3.45 -13.25 2.28
CA VAL A 136 -3.94 -11.95 1.79
C VAL A 136 -4.86 -12.13 0.58
N THR A 137 -4.49 -12.96 -0.38
CA THR A 137 -5.35 -13.29 -1.54
C THR A 137 -6.67 -13.89 -1.09
N ALA A 138 -6.64 -14.86 -0.17
CA ALA A 138 -7.85 -15.49 0.36
C ALA A 138 -8.79 -14.50 1.07
N LEU A 139 -8.23 -13.52 1.79
CA LEU A 139 -9.03 -12.44 2.38
C LEU A 139 -9.76 -11.64 1.29
N LEU A 140 -9.05 -11.19 0.27
CA LEU A 140 -9.61 -10.37 -0.80
C LEU A 140 -10.70 -11.13 -1.58
N ASP A 141 -10.48 -12.42 -1.87
CA ASP A 141 -11.47 -13.30 -2.48
C ASP A 141 -12.76 -13.38 -1.65
N LEU A 142 -12.64 -13.57 -0.33
CA LEU A 142 -13.80 -13.66 0.58
C LEU A 142 -14.61 -12.36 0.68
N THR A 143 -13.94 -11.21 0.55
CA THR A 143 -14.63 -9.92 0.49
C THR A 143 -15.38 -9.71 -0.83
N GLY A 144 -14.98 -10.41 -1.90
CA GLY A 144 -15.41 -10.17 -3.27
C GLY A 144 -14.80 -8.91 -3.86
N TYR A 145 -13.60 -8.53 -3.41
CA TYR A 145 -12.84 -7.42 -3.99
C TYR A 145 -12.41 -7.80 -5.41
N GLN A 146 -12.45 -6.86 -6.35
CA GLN A 146 -12.24 -7.13 -7.77
C GLN A 146 -11.26 -6.17 -8.44
N TYR A 147 -11.28 -4.88 -8.08
CA TYR A 147 -10.54 -3.84 -8.80
C TYR A 147 -9.83 -2.88 -7.86
N GLY A 148 -8.58 -2.53 -8.20
CA GLY A 148 -7.84 -1.47 -7.53
C GLY A 148 -6.85 -1.94 -6.47
N PRO A 149 -6.22 -0.98 -5.78
CA PRO A 149 -5.23 -1.25 -4.75
C PRO A 149 -5.87 -1.65 -3.42
N ALA A 150 -5.23 -2.56 -2.70
CA ALA A 150 -5.54 -2.82 -1.30
C ALA A 150 -4.26 -2.94 -0.46
N HIS A 151 -4.33 -2.39 0.75
CA HIS A 151 -3.28 -2.38 1.76
C HIS A 151 -3.67 -3.32 2.90
N THR A 152 -2.88 -4.36 3.14
CA THR A 152 -3.16 -5.37 4.17
C THR A 152 -2.04 -5.39 5.22
N GLY A 153 -2.41 -5.26 6.49
CA GLY A 153 -1.51 -5.45 7.62
C GLY A 153 -1.45 -6.92 8.02
N VAL A 154 -0.23 -7.42 8.28
CA VAL A 154 0.02 -8.81 8.69
C VAL A 154 1.02 -8.83 9.84
N THR A 155 0.79 -9.66 10.86
CA THR A 155 1.78 -9.99 11.88
C THR A 155 2.25 -11.42 11.66
N LEU A 156 3.56 -11.62 11.52
CA LEU A 156 4.13 -12.95 11.34
C LEU A 156 4.36 -13.60 12.71
N THR A 157 3.58 -14.63 13.04
CA THR A 157 3.69 -15.36 14.30
C THR A 157 4.39 -16.71 14.10
N ARG A 158 4.74 -17.39 15.19
CA ARG A 158 5.29 -18.76 15.13
C ARG A 158 4.33 -19.78 14.52
N GLN A 159 3.03 -19.50 14.51
CA GLN A 159 1.99 -20.37 13.96
C GLN A 159 1.61 -20.00 12.53
N GLY A 160 2.21 -18.94 11.96
CA GLY A 160 1.91 -18.44 10.62
C GLY A 160 1.49 -16.96 10.60
N PRO A 161 1.16 -16.44 9.40
CA PRO A 161 0.77 -15.04 9.22
C PRO A 161 -0.65 -14.76 9.75
N VAL A 162 -0.79 -13.68 10.52
CA VAL A 162 -2.05 -13.19 11.08
C VAL A 162 -2.44 -11.86 10.45
N ILE A 163 -3.58 -11.79 9.78
CA ILE A 163 -4.11 -10.53 9.24
C ILE A 163 -4.51 -9.61 10.40
N THR A 164 -3.93 -8.42 10.44
CA THR A 164 -4.27 -7.38 11.44
C THR A 164 -5.27 -6.36 10.92
N GLY A 165 -5.41 -6.23 9.61
CA GLY A 165 -6.41 -5.38 8.98
C GLY A 165 -6.21 -5.30 7.48
N CYS A 166 -7.21 -4.81 6.76
CA CYS A 166 -7.11 -4.60 5.32
C CYS A 166 -7.99 -3.41 4.92
N ARG A 167 -7.47 -2.55 4.05
CA ARG A 167 -8.16 -1.37 3.53
C ARG A 167 -8.06 -1.33 2.01
N ALA A 168 -9.17 -0.99 1.35
CA ALA A 168 -9.16 -0.64 -0.06
C ALA A 168 -8.53 0.74 -0.26
N GLY A 169 -7.60 0.87 -1.21
CA GLY A 169 -6.86 2.10 -1.49
C GLY A 169 -5.35 1.88 -1.44
N LEU A 170 -4.62 2.94 -1.79
CA LEU A 170 -3.16 2.97 -1.66
C LEU A 170 -2.74 2.91 -0.19
N ALA A 171 -1.56 2.32 0.05
CA ALA A 171 -0.84 2.54 1.30
C ALA A 171 -0.49 4.01 1.50
N ASP A 172 -0.41 4.39 2.76
CA ASP A 172 0.08 5.69 3.17
C ASP A 172 1.60 5.78 2.96
N GLU A 173 2.13 7.00 2.91
CA GLU A 173 3.58 7.20 2.83
C GLU A 173 4.29 6.61 4.05
N PRO A 174 5.53 6.09 3.91
CA PRO A 174 6.39 6.12 2.72
C PRO A 174 6.33 4.85 1.86
N VAL A 175 5.30 4.01 1.99
CA VAL A 175 5.27 2.69 1.33
C VAL A 175 5.34 2.79 -0.20
N PRO A 176 4.57 3.66 -0.89
CA PRO A 176 4.68 3.78 -2.34
C PRO A 176 6.07 4.20 -2.83
N GLU A 177 6.74 5.09 -2.09
CA GLU A 177 8.12 5.48 -2.39
C GLU A 177 9.12 4.32 -2.22
N LEU A 178 8.93 3.49 -1.19
CA LEU A 178 9.76 2.30 -0.98
C LEU A 178 9.70 1.33 -2.17
N LEU A 179 8.50 1.05 -2.69
CA LEU A 179 8.31 0.20 -3.88
C LEU A 179 9.01 0.80 -5.11
N LYS A 180 8.89 2.12 -5.29
CA LYS A 180 9.52 2.85 -6.38
C LYS A 180 11.04 2.84 -6.27
N VAL A 181 11.60 3.05 -5.08
CA VAL A 181 13.06 3.05 -4.87
C VAL A 181 13.66 1.65 -5.00
N ALA A 182 13.01 0.62 -4.46
CA ALA A 182 13.54 -0.75 -4.45
C ALA A 182 13.46 -1.47 -5.81
N GLY A 183 12.37 -1.25 -6.56
CA GLY A 183 12.09 -1.99 -7.78
C GLY A 183 11.59 -1.15 -8.96
N GLY A 184 11.52 0.19 -8.82
CA GLY A 184 10.99 1.06 -9.86
C GLY A 184 9.46 0.98 -10.02
N PHE A 185 8.76 0.30 -9.11
CA PHE A 185 7.33 0.11 -9.24
C PHE A 185 6.55 1.33 -8.74
N ASP A 186 5.83 1.99 -9.65
CA ASP A 186 4.95 3.09 -9.30
C ASP A 186 3.56 2.57 -8.93
N LEU A 187 3.26 2.53 -7.63
CA LEU A 187 2.02 1.95 -7.11
C LEU A 187 0.77 2.69 -7.59
N ALA A 188 0.84 4.02 -7.70
CA ALA A 188 -0.28 4.82 -8.19
C ALA A 188 -0.54 4.54 -9.68
N ALA A 189 0.52 4.47 -10.49
CA ALA A 189 0.41 4.15 -11.92
C ALA A 189 -0.15 2.74 -12.13
N GLY A 190 0.34 1.76 -11.35
CA GLY A 190 -0.20 0.41 -11.34
C GLY A 190 -1.68 0.36 -10.95
N ALA A 191 -2.08 1.11 -9.92
CA ALA A 191 -3.46 1.22 -9.47
C ALA A 191 -4.40 1.78 -10.56
N VAL A 192 -3.99 2.85 -11.25
CA VAL A 192 -4.75 3.41 -12.38
C VAL A 192 -4.92 2.37 -13.50
N ARG A 193 -3.88 1.58 -13.80
CA ARG A 193 -3.95 0.51 -14.81
C ARG A 193 -4.99 -0.55 -14.44
N VAL A 194 -4.97 -1.09 -13.22
CA VAL A 194 -5.93 -2.12 -12.81
C VAL A 194 -7.36 -1.60 -12.71
N LEU A 195 -7.55 -0.34 -12.30
CA LEU A 195 -8.85 0.31 -12.30
C LEU A 195 -9.39 0.56 -13.70
N ALA A 196 -8.51 0.66 -14.69
CA ALA A 196 -8.85 0.67 -16.12
C ALA A 196 -9.00 -0.74 -16.71
N GLY A 197 -9.02 -1.79 -15.89
CA GLY A 197 -9.18 -3.19 -16.33
C GLY A 197 -7.91 -3.82 -16.90
N LYS A 198 -6.74 -3.18 -16.77
CA LYS A 198 -5.48 -3.67 -17.33
C LYS A 198 -4.69 -4.44 -16.27
N LEU A 199 -4.16 -5.60 -16.66
CA LEU A 199 -3.22 -6.33 -15.83
C LEU A 199 -1.92 -5.53 -15.62
N VAL A 200 -1.34 -5.76 -14.45
CA VAL A 200 -0.01 -5.28 -14.06
C VAL A 200 0.89 -6.48 -13.80
N GLU A 201 2.18 -6.27 -14.02
CA GLU A 201 3.20 -7.23 -13.60
C GLU A 201 3.88 -6.66 -12.36
N ALA A 202 3.97 -7.47 -11.30
CA ALA A 202 4.72 -7.09 -10.12
C ALA A 202 6.20 -6.94 -10.49
N ALA A 203 6.78 -5.78 -10.17
CA ALA A 203 8.22 -5.61 -10.30
C ALA A 203 8.95 -6.57 -9.37
N ARG A 204 10.10 -7.07 -9.81
CA ARG A 204 11.03 -7.77 -8.93
C ARG A 204 11.99 -6.72 -8.34
N PRO A 205 11.96 -6.47 -7.01
CA PRO A 205 12.92 -5.56 -6.40
C PRO A 205 14.34 -6.03 -6.68
N CYS A 206 15.20 -5.11 -7.13
CA CYS A 206 16.61 -5.40 -7.40
C CYS A 206 17.54 -5.01 -6.24
N ARG A 207 17.00 -4.33 -5.23
CA ARG A 207 17.70 -3.83 -4.04
C ARG A 207 16.71 -3.62 -2.89
N PHE A 208 17.23 -3.34 -1.71
CA PHE A 208 16.43 -2.89 -0.58
C PHE A 208 16.23 -1.37 -0.62
N ALA A 209 15.10 -0.93 -0.09
CA ALA A 209 14.79 0.43 0.27
C ALA A 209 14.35 0.46 1.73
N ALA A 210 14.81 1.45 2.48
CA ALA A 210 14.39 1.64 3.86
C ALA A 210 14.00 3.10 4.11
N ALA A 211 13.03 3.28 4.99
CA ALA A 211 12.50 4.59 5.32
C ALA A 211 12.38 4.76 6.82
N ALA A 212 12.71 5.95 7.32
CA ALA A 212 12.43 6.35 8.70
C ALA A 212 11.49 7.55 8.72
N GLU A 213 10.52 7.49 9.63
CA GLU A 213 9.69 8.62 10.00
C GLU A 213 10.45 9.45 11.05
N LEU A 214 10.53 10.75 10.83
CA LEU A 214 11.24 11.68 11.69
C LEU A 214 10.26 12.68 12.30
N SER A 215 10.18 12.64 13.63
CA SER A 215 9.51 13.66 14.43
C SER A 215 10.25 14.99 14.33
N ARG A 216 9.49 16.09 14.29
CA ARG A 216 10.05 17.45 14.35
C ARG A 216 10.61 17.76 15.75
N PRO A 217 11.55 18.71 15.88
CA PRO A 217 12.20 19.50 14.82
C PRO A 217 13.34 18.75 14.12
N TRP A 218 13.53 19.04 12.82
CA TRP A 218 14.69 18.53 12.05
C TRP A 218 15.83 19.54 12.17
N ARG A 219 17.07 19.06 12.40
CA ARG A 219 18.25 19.95 12.43
C ARG A 219 18.75 20.32 11.05
N LEU A 220 18.62 19.41 10.08
CA LEU A 220 18.95 19.66 8.69
C LEU A 220 17.70 19.97 7.88
N GLY A 221 17.82 20.92 6.95
CA GLY A 221 16.78 21.20 5.97
C GLY A 221 16.65 20.05 4.96
N ALA A 222 15.48 19.90 4.35
CA ALA A 222 15.23 18.84 3.35
C ALA A 222 16.26 18.82 2.20
N GLY A 223 16.73 20.00 1.81
CA GLY A 223 17.76 20.17 0.78
C GLY A 223 19.13 19.63 1.19
N GLU A 224 19.48 19.65 2.47
CA GLU A 224 20.77 19.12 2.98
C GLU A 224 20.71 17.60 3.18
N VAL A 225 19.54 17.05 3.52
CA VAL A 225 19.34 15.59 3.60
C VAL A 225 19.32 14.97 2.21
N GLY A 226 18.75 15.66 1.22
CA GLY A 226 18.68 15.21 -0.17
C GLY A 226 20.04 15.14 -0.89
N THR A 227 21.09 15.77 -0.36
CA THR A 227 22.45 15.69 -0.92
C THR A 227 23.26 14.52 -0.36
N VAL A 228 22.77 13.83 0.68
CA VAL A 228 23.45 12.66 1.22
C VAL A 228 23.38 11.52 0.20
N PRO A 229 24.51 10.86 -0.13
CA PRO A 229 24.53 9.68 -0.97
C PRO A 229 23.48 8.66 -0.53
N ASP A 230 22.80 8.07 -1.51
CA ASP A 230 21.78 7.03 -1.34
C ASP A 230 20.42 7.47 -0.77
N VAL A 231 20.26 8.73 -0.35
CA VAL A 231 18.95 9.33 -0.11
C VAL A 231 18.26 9.59 -1.45
N ARG A 232 17.01 9.13 -1.58
CA ARG A 232 16.23 9.23 -2.82
C ARG A 232 15.03 10.13 -2.68
N VAL A 233 14.42 10.13 -1.49
CA VAL A 233 13.27 10.99 -1.21
C VAL A 233 13.44 11.59 0.17
N VAL A 234 13.11 12.88 0.28
CA VAL A 234 12.95 13.58 1.55
C VAL A 234 11.62 14.32 1.46
N SER A 235 10.68 13.93 2.32
CA SER A 235 9.39 14.59 2.42
C SER A 235 9.29 15.28 3.76
N THR A 236 9.28 16.61 3.75
CA THR A 236 8.83 17.40 4.89
C THR A 236 7.33 17.52 4.76
N SER A 237 6.56 16.56 5.28
CA SER A 237 5.10 16.61 5.10
C SER A 237 4.57 18.01 5.48
N GLY A 238 3.77 18.62 4.60
CA GLY A 238 3.17 19.93 4.85
C GLY A 238 2.38 19.91 6.17
N SER A 239 2.54 20.97 6.96
CA SER A 239 1.84 21.37 8.21
C SER A 239 1.40 20.36 9.30
N ARG A 240 1.27 19.04 9.10
CA ARG A 240 0.64 18.13 10.10
C ARG A 240 1.16 16.70 10.26
N GLY A 241 2.05 16.16 9.43
CA GLY A 241 2.60 14.79 9.61
C GLY A 241 4.10 14.76 9.94
N PRO A 242 4.63 13.63 10.47
CA PRO A 242 6.07 13.41 10.50
C PRO A 242 6.59 13.46 9.06
N GLY A 243 7.78 14.00 8.86
CA GLY A 243 8.42 13.83 7.56
C GLY A 243 9.15 12.50 7.51
N HIS A 244 9.60 12.10 6.33
CA HIS A 244 10.34 10.87 6.16
C HIS A 244 11.46 11.04 5.14
N PHE A 245 12.42 10.14 5.19
CA PHE A 245 13.39 9.96 4.11
C PHE A 245 13.43 8.50 3.69
N VAL A 246 13.79 8.26 2.43
CA VAL A 246 13.96 6.93 1.86
C VAL A 246 15.39 6.78 1.34
N VAL A 247 16.04 5.68 1.75
CA VAL A 247 17.35 5.26 1.24
C VAL A 247 17.24 3.94 0.49
N HIS A 248 18.13 3.71 -0.48
CA HIS A 248 18.36 2.35 -0.97
C HIS A 248 19.48 1.67 -0.19
N ALA A 249 19.58 0.34 -0.27
CA ALA A 249 20.66 -0.47 0.29
C ALA A 249 20.75 -1.83 -0.43
N ASP A 250 21.91 -2.48 -0.34
CA ASP A 250 22.15 -3.78 -0.96
C ASP A 250 21.83 -4.96 -0.01
N SER A 251 21.75 -4.69 1.29
CA SER A 251 21.34 -5.66 2.31
C SER A 251 20.49 -5.02 3.41
N PRO A 252 19.73 -5.81 4.20
CA PRO A 252 19.00 -5.34 5.37
C PRO A 252 19.89 -4.67 6.42
N GLU A 253 21.09 -5.21 6.65
CA GLU A 253 22.06 -4.67 7.62
C GLU A 253 22.60 -3.31 7.16
N GLY A 254 22.90 -3.17 5.86
CA GLY A 254 23.31 -1.90 5.28
C GLY A 254 22.20 -0.86 5.35
N ALA A 255 20.94 -1.28 5.15
CA ALA A 255 19.78 -0.41 5.31
C ALA A 255 19.65 0.08 6.76
N ALA A 256 19.79 -0.82 7.74
CA ALA A 256 19.74 -0.48 9.17
C ALA A 256 20.83 0.54 9.53
N GLN A 257 22.08 0.27 9.16
CA GLN A 257 23.20 1.17 9.44
C GLN A 257 22.96 2.56 8.84
N ARG A 258 22.57 2.62 7.56
CA ARG A 258 22.35 3.89 6.86
C ARG A 258 21.20 4.70 7.46
N VAL A 259 20.07 4.05 7.77
CA VAL A 259 18.92 4.71 8.39
C VAL A 259 19.27 5.22 9.79
N THR A 260 19.98 4.45 10.60
CA THR A 260 20.40 4.87 11.94
C THR A 260 21.36 6.06 11.87
N SER A 261 22.40 6.00 11.02
CA SER A 261 23.34 7.11 10.86
C SER A 261 22.66 8.39 10.36
N LEU A 262 21.77 8.28 9.36
CA LEU A 262 21.02 9.43 8.86
C LEU A 262 20.05 9.98 9.88
N SER A 263 19.32 9.13 10.59
CA SER A 263 18.38 9.57 11.64
C SER A 263 19.11 10.35 12.73
N ALA A 264 20.28 9.87 13.17
CA ALA A 264 21.11 10.58 14.16
C ALA A 264 21.58 11.95 13.64
N LEU A 265 21.92 12.04 12.35
CA LEU A 265 22.39 13.26 11.70
C LEU A 265 21.24 14.29 11.53
N VAL A 266 20.04 13.83 11.16
CA VAL A 266 18.86 14.70 10.94
C VAL A 266 18.17 15.11 12.24
N ALA A 267 18.04 14.19 13.21
CA ALA A 267 17.44 14.49 14.52
C ALA A 267 18.42 15.24 15.45
N GLY A 268 19.72 15.03 15.26
CA GLY A 268 20.78 15.55 16.10
C GLY A 268 20.74 14.96 17.49
N GLU A 269 21.49 13.88 17.73
CA GLU A 269 21.72 13.44 19.11
C GLU A 269 22.36 14.58 19.92
N ALA A 270 21.80 14.83 21.09
CA ALA A 270 22.36 15.73 22.07
C ALA A 270 23.68 15.12 22.55
N SER A 271 24.81 15.73 22.16
CA SER A 271 26.07 15.52 22.86
C SER A 271 26.02 16.13 24.25
#